data_AF-A0A951N3J1-F1
#
_entry.id   AF-A0A951N3J1-F1
#
_cell.length_a   1.000
_cell.length_b   1.000
_cell.length_c   1.000
_cell.angle_alpha   90.00
_cell.angle_beta   90.00
_cell.angle_gamma   90.00
#
_symmetry.space_group_name_H-M   'P 1'
#
loop_
_entity.id
_entity.type
_entity.pdbx_description
1 polymer ?
#
loop_
_entity_poly.entity_id
_entity_poly.type
_entity_poly.pdbx_seq_one_letter_code
_entity_poly.pdbx_strand_id
1 'polypeptide(L)' 'MFQTRTGNFPIGVRRGWSDWQKDLPGFISWLQSNSFSVVDLGRDARSDLPAVVESGLKIGSVDLLEWQP' A
#
# COMPACT_ATOMS: atom_id res chain seq x y z
N MET A 1 -9.42 9.19 -7.30
CA MET A 1 -8.81 7.85 -7.18
C MET A 1 -8.05 7.54 -8.46
N PHE A 2 -6.75 7.24 -8.38
CA PHE A 2 -5.93 6.96 -9.57
C PHE A 2 -6.28 5.62 -10.20
N GLN A 3 -6.44 5.62 -11.52
CA GLN A 3 -6.71 4.44 -12.34
C GLN A 3 -6.12 4.62 -13.74
N THR A 4 -5.85 3.52 -14.43
CA THR A 4 -5.42 3.57 -15.84
C THR A 4 -6.53 4.13 -16.72
N ARG A 5 -6.16 4.86 -17.78
CA ARG A 5 -7.14 5.41 -18.75
C ARG A 5 -7.89 4.31 -19.50
N THR A 6 -7.20 3.22 -19.84
CA THR A 6 -7.76 2.06 -20.51
C THR A 6 -7.92 0.94 -19.50
N GLY A 7 -9.12 0.35 -19.41
CA GLY A 7 -9.42 -0.76 -18.50
C GLY A 7 -9.73 -0.37 -17.05
N ASN A 8 -9.55 0.91 -16.67
CA ASN A 8 -9.87 1.42 -15.33
C ASN A 8 -9.21 0.63 -14.18
N PHE A 9 -8.00 0.12 -14.41
CA PHE A 9 -7.28 -0.63 -13.39
C PHE A 9 -6.78 0.33 -12.31
N PRO A 10 -7.02 0.05 -11.01
CA PRO A 10 -6.50 0.89 -9.93
C PRO A 10 -4.97 0.99 -9.98
N ILE A 11 -4.44 2.18 -9.74
CA ILE A 11 -2.99 2.39 -9.61
C ILE A 11 -2.65 2.35 -8.11
N GLY A 12 -1.74 1.45 -7.74
CA GLY A 12 -1.25 1.27 -6.38
C GLY A 12 0.15 1.81 -6.15
N VAL A 13 0.54 1.89 -4.88
CA VAL A 13 1.89 2.27 -4.45
C VAL A 13 2.42 1.20 -3.50
N ARG A 14 3.66 0.76 -3.74
CA ARG A 14 4.36 -0.12 -2.81
C ARG A 14 4.92 0.67 -1.64
N ARG A 15 4.68 0.20 -0.41
CA ARG A 15 5.38 0.70 0.77
C ARG A 15 6.86 0.38 0.62
N GLY A 16 7.67 1.42 0.44
CA GLY A 16 9.11 1.30 0.28
C GLY A 16 9.89 1.42 1.60
N TRP A 17 11.19 1.68 1.47
CA TRP A 17 12.16 1.63 2.57
C TRP A 17 12.69 3.01 2.98
N SER A 18 12.20 4.09 2.38
CA SER A 18 12.54 5.45 2.82
C SER A 18 11.89 5.76 4.17
N ASP A 19 12.51 6.66 4.95
CA ASP A 19 12.06 6.89 6.33
C ASP A 19 10.61 7.39 6.44
N TRP A 20 10.16 8.21 5.50
CA TRP A 20 8.76 8.65 5.43
C TRP A 20 7.78 7.52 5.09
N GLN A 21 8.23 6.45 4.43
CA GLN A 21 7.40 5.27 4.11
C GLN A 21 7.36 4.28 5.28
N LYS A 22 8.35 4.32 6.17
CA LYS A 22 8.37 3.53 7.41
C LYS A 22 7.38 4.06 8.44
N ASP A 23 7.05 5.35 8.40
CA ASP A 23 5.92 5.90 9.16
C ASP A 23 4.58 5.51 8.51
N LEU A 24 3.97 4.42 8.97
CA LEU A 24 2.75 3.88 8.36
C LEU A 24 1.57 4.89 8.37
N PRO A 25 1.25 5.58 9.49
CA PRO A 25 0.23 6.61 9.50
C PRO A 25 0.48 7.75 8.50
N GLY A 26 1.72 8.29 8.46
CA GLY A 26 2.09 9.32 7.51
C GLY A 26 1.99 8.86 6.07
N PHE A 27 2.41 7.63 5.79
CA PHE A 27 2.29 7.00 4.48
C PHE A 27 0.83 6.83 4.03
N ILE A 28 -0.05 6.32 4.90
CA ILE A 28 -1.49 6.20 4.62
C ILE A 28 -2.11 7.57 4.33
N SER A 29 -1.82 8.56 5.18
CA SER A 29 -2.31 9.94 5.00
C SER A 29 -1.87 10.53 3.66
N TRP A 30 -0.61 10.29 3.27
CA TRP A 30 -0.10 10.69 1.97
C TRP A 30 -0.83 10.00 0.81
N LEU A 31 -1.07 8.68 0.90
CA LEU A 31 -1.81 7.95 -0.14
C LEU A 31 -3.22 8.50 -0.33
N GLN A 32 -3.95 8.73 0.76
CA GLN A 32 -5.31 9.28 0.73
C GLN A 32 -5.32 10.70 0.15
N SER A 33 -4.39 11.55 0.58
CA SER A 33 -4.24 12.92 0.09
C SER A 33 -3.92 12.97 -1.40
N ASN A 34 -3.20 11.97 -1.92
CA ASN A 34 -2.87 11.82 -3.33
C ASN A 34 -3.86 10.93 -4.08
N SER A 35 -5.03 10.60 -3.53
CA SER A 35 -6.05 9.80 -4.22
C SER A 35 -5.58 8.41 -4.68
N PHE A 36 -4.58 7.82 -4.03
CA PHE A 36 -4.29 6.39 -4.16
C PHE A 36 -5.31 5.58 -3.36
N SER A 37 -5.47 4.32 -3.78
CA SER A 37 -6.50 3.44 -3.21
C SER A 37 -6.08 1.99 -3.08
N VAL A 38 -4.87 1.69 -3.53
CA VAL A 38 -4.26 0.36 -3.48
C VAL A 38 -2.85 0.55 -2.93
N VAL A 39 -2.45 -0.32 -2.01
CA VAL A 39 -1.10 -0.37 -1.46
C VAL A 39 -0.57 -1.79 -1.49
N ASP A 40 0.72 -1.92 -1.81
CA ASP A 40 1.46 -3.17 -1.67
C ASP A 40 2.31 -3.12 -0.40
N LEU A 41 2.26 -4.19 0.39
CA LEU A 41 2.95 -4.29 1.67
C LEU A 41 4.11 -5.28 1.59
N GLY A 42 5.21 -4.97 2.30
CA GLY A 42 6.37 -5.84 2.40
C GLY A 42 6.24 -6.90 3.49
N ARG A 43 7.39 -7.39 3.98
CA ARG A 43 7.49 -8.40 5.05
C ARG A 43 6.69 -8.08 6.32
N ASP A 44 6.49 -6.81 6.63
CA ASP A 44 5.80 -6.33 7.83
C ASP A 44 4.26 -6.27 7.64
N ALA A 45 3.74 -6.80 6.52
CA ALA A 45 2.32 -6.81 6.20
C ALA A 45 1.45 -7.33 7.35
N ARG A 46 1.89 -8.36 8.09
CA ARG A 46 1.11 -8.89 9.22
C ARG A 46 0.79 -7.83 10.28
N SER A 47 1.72 -6.93 10.59
CA SER A 47 1.49 -5.84 11.54
C SER A 47 0.78 -4.65 10.90
N ASP A 48 0.99 -4.40 9.61
CA ASP A 48 0.49 -3.21 8.93
C ASP A 48 -0.95 -3.34 8.42
N LEU A 49 -1.35 -4.56 8.05
CA LEU A 49 -2.63 -4.86 7.40
C LEU A 49 -3.84 -4.25 8.12
N PRO A 50 -3.99 -4.37 9.47
CA PRO A 50 -5.16 -3.82 10.15
C PRO A 50 -5.33 -2.31 9.93
N ALA A 51 -4.26 -1.53 10.09
CA ALA A 51 -4.32 -0.07 9.94
C ALA A 51 -4.62 0.34 8.49
N VAL A 52 -4.05 -0.37 7.52
CA VAL A 52 -4.32 -0.13 6.09
C VAL A 52 -5.78 -0.43 5.73
N VAL A 53 -6.32 -1.55 6.19
CA VAL A 53 -7.72 -1.92 5.93
C VAL A 53 -8.68 -0.96 6.62
N GLU A 54 -8.41 -0.56 7.86
CA GLU A 54 -9.21 0.42 8.60
C GLU A 54 -9.22 1.80 7.92
N SER A 55 -8.14 2.16 7.21
CA SER A 55 -8.06 3.39 6.41
C SER A 55 -8.88 3.37 5.12
N GLY A 56 -9.47 2.23 4.74
CA GLY A 56 -10.23 2.05 3.51
C GLY A 56 -9.39 1.82 2.25
N LEU A 57 -8.07 1.71 2.38
CA LEU A 57 -7.18 1.33 1.28
C LEU A 57 -7.31 -0.17 0.97
N LYS A 58 -7.21 -0.53 -0.31
CA LYS A 58 -7.18 -1.92 -0.76
C LYS A 58 -5.74 -2.45 -0.72
N ILE A 59 -5.61 -3.75 -0.48
CA ILE A 59 -4.32 -4.44 -0.58
C ILE A 59 -4.15 -4.93 -2.02
N GLY A 60 -3.06 -4.52 -2.67
CA GLY A 60 -2.70 -4.99 -4.01
C GLY A 60 -1.94 -6.31 -3.93
N SER A 61 -0.89 -6.33 -3.13
CA SER A 61 -0.05 -7.49 -2.87
C SER A 61 0.60 -7.42 -1.48
N VAL A 62 1.05 -8.58 -1.01
CA VAL A 62 1.87 -8.71 0.20
C VAL A 62 3.06 -9.59 -0.11
N ASP A 63 4.24 -9.24 0.39
CA ASP A 63 5.39 -10.13 0.31
C ASP A 63 5.13 -11.35 1.21
N LEU A 64 5.41 -12.54 0.69
CA LEU A 64 5.47 -13.75 1.51
C LEU A 64 6.71 -13.69 2.40
N LEU A 65 6.57 -14.09 3.66
CA LEU A 65 7.67 -14.08 4.65
C LEU A 65 8.90 -14.87 4.20
N GLU A 66 8.68 -15.88 3.36
CA GLU A 66 9.72 -16.74 2.80
C GLU A 66 9.55 -16.79 1.28
N TRP A 67 10.17 -15.86 0.56
CA TRP A 67 10.43 -16.04 -0.87
C TRP A 67 11.82 -16.65 -1.03
N GLN A 68 11.86 -17.95 -1.36
CA GLN A 68 13.08 -18.59 -1.86
C GLN A 68 12.99 -18.65 -3.39
N PRO A 69 14.03 -18.23 -4.12
CA PRO A 69 14.08 -18.32 -5.57
C PRO A 69 14.05 -19.76 -6.09
#